data_AF-A0AA38TWV4-F1
#
_entry.id   AF-A0AA38TWV4-F1
#
_cell.length_a   1.000
_cell.length_b   1.000
_cell.length_c   1.000
_cell.angle_alpha   90.00
_cell.angle_beta   90.00
_cell.angle_gamma   90.00
#
_symmetry.space_group_name_H-M   'P 1'
#
loop_
_entity.id
_entity.type
_entity.pdbx_description
1 polymer ?
#
loop_
_entity_poly.entity_id
_entity_poly.type
_entity_poly.pdbx_seq_one_letter_code
_entity_poly.pdbx_strand_id
1 'polypeptide(L)' 'MHNWSDVECIQLLKNCRNSIPAKIGKIIIVDIILHYGGDSVFEDTRVAHDLLMLSSVGSGKERTEVEWKKILKEAGFYR' A
#
# COMPACT_ATOMS: atom_id res chain seq x y z
N MET A 1 3.14 1.63 -4.06
CA MET A 1 3.91 2.29 -2.98
C MET A 1 4.67 1.30 -2.10
N HIS A 2 4.67 0.00 -2.47
CA HIS A 2 5.45 -1.06 -1.85
C HIS A 2 6.93 -0.77 -1.55
N ASN A 3 7.61 0.18 -2.20
CA ASN A 3 9.03 0.48 -1.95
C ASN A 3 9.30 1.17 -0.60
N TRP A 4 8.26 1.75 0.00
CA TRP A 4 8.38 2.60 1.18
C TRP A 4 7.84 1.90 2.42
N SER A 5 8.38 2.25 3.58
CA SER A 5 7.83 1.84 4.87
C SER A 5 6.42 2.42 5.11
N ASP A 6 5.72 1.92 6.12
CA ASP A 6 4.39 2.42 6.47
C ASP A 6 4.43 3.91 6.86
N VAL A 7 5.47 4.32 7.61
CA VAL A 7 5.67 5.73 8.03
C VAL A 7 5.85 6.65 6.82
N GLU A 8 6.67 6.23 5.86
CA GLU A 8 6.93 6.99 4.63
C GLU A 8 5.68 7.05 3.73
N CYS A 9 4.94 5.94 3.61
CA CYS A 9 3.66 5.92 2.90
C CYS A 9 2.67 6.92 3.51
N ILE A 10 2.54 6.95 4.84
CA ILE A 10 1.66 7.89 5.54
C ILE A 10 2.08 9.34 5.26
N GLN A 11 3.39 9.62 5.32
CA GLN A 11 3.91 10.97 5.04
C GLN A 11 3.63 11.41 3.60
N LEU A 12 3.84 10.52 2.62
CA LEU A 12 3.53 10.77 1.21
C LEU A 12 2.03 11.03 1.01
N LEU A 13 1.17 10.17 1.58
CA LEU A 13 -0.27 10.30 1.46
C LEU A 13 -0.80 11.59 2.12
N LYS A 14 -0.22 12.02 3.24
CA LYS A 14 -0.54 13.33 3.84
C LYS A 14 -0.21 14.49 2.90
N ASN A 15 0.92 14.43 2.20
CA ASN A 15 1.27 15.43 1.20
C ASN A 15 0.25 15.43 0.05
N CYS A 16 -0.09 14.26 -0.50
CA CYS A 16 -1.11 14.15 -1.54
C CYS A 16 -2.48 14.68 -1.07
N ARG A 17 -2.87 14.40 0.18
CA ARG A 17 -4.10 14.90 0.77
C ARG A 17 -4.17 16.43 0.80
N ASN A 18 -3.04 17.08 1.10
CA ASN A 18 -2.94 18.54 1.10
C ASN A 18 -2.97 19.15 -0.31
N SER A 19 -2.62 18.36 -1.34
CA SER A 19 -2.58 18.82 -2.73
C SER A 19 -3.88 18.62 -3.51
N ILE A 20 -4.82 17.81 -3.02
CA ILE A 20 -6.08 17.52 -3.72
C ILE A 20 -7.27 18.29 -3.12
N PRO A 21 -8.33 18.61 -3.89
CA PRO A 21 -9.51 19.27 -3.36
C PRO A 21 -10.21 18.42 -2.28
N ALA A 22 -10.40 18.97 -1.08
CA ALA A 22 -10.86 18.21 0.10
C ALA A 22 -12.20 17.44 -0.10
N LYS A 23 -13.10 17.96 -0.94
CA LYS A 23 -14.45 17.37 -1.14
C LYS A 23 -14.54 16.36 -2.29
N ILE A 24 -13.74 16.56 -3.35
CA ILE A 24 -13.89 15.82 -4.62
C ILE A 24 -12.62 15.09 -5.04
N GLY A 25 -11.47 15.44 -4.46
CA GLY A 25 -10.20 14.83 -4.72
C GLY A 25 -10.22 13.33 -4.38
N LYS A 26 -9.56 12.54 -5.22
CA LYS A 26 -9.38 11.11 -5.02
C LYS A 26 -7.90 10.77 -5.22
N ILE A 27 -7.43 9.79 -4.47
CA ILE A 27 -6.16 9.12 -4.71
C ILE A 27 -6.49 7.72 -5.20
N ILE A 28 -5.80 7.30 -6.26
CA ILE A 28 -5.87 5.93 -6.77
C ILE A 28 -4.49 5.33 -6.53
N ILE A 29 -4.45 4.22 -5.79
CA ILE A 29 -3.24 3.45 -5.52
C ILE A 29 -3.38 2.14 -6.28
N VAL A 30 -2.37 1.81 -7.07
CA VAL A 30 -2.26 0.51 -7.75
C VAL A 30 -1.06 -0.18 -7.11
N ASP A 31 -1.33 -1.28 -6.43
CA ASP A 31 -0.30 -2.08 -5.74
C ASP A 31 -0.74 -3.54 -5.63
N ILE A 32 0.20 -4.44 -5.34
CA ILE A 32 -0.13 -5.83 -5.04
C ILE A 32 -0.78 -5.89 -3.65
N ILE A 33 -1.83 -6.71 -3.55
CA ILE A 33 -2.52 -6.99 -2.29
C ILE A 33 -2.22 -8.43 -1.88
N LEU A 34 -1.56 -8.60 -0.74
CA LEU A 34 -1.33 -9.93 -0.16
C LEU A 34 -2.65 -10.50 0.36
N HIS A 35 -2.91 -11.77 0.03
CA HIS A 35 -4.09 -12.49 0.49
C HIS A 35 -3.71 -13.91 0.92
N TYR A 36 -3.27 -14.05 2.17
CA TYR A 36 -2.87 -15.34 2.70
C TYR A 36 -4.02 -16.36 2.65
N GLY A 37 -3.75 -17.51 2.05
CA GLY A 37 -4.73 -18.59 1.92
C GLY A 37 -5.75 -18.38 0.80
N GLY A 38 -5.47 -17.47 -0.14
CA GLY A 38 -6.25 -17.31 -1.36
C GLY A 38 -6.15 -18.50 -2.31
N ASP A 39 -7.15 -18.66 -3.15
CA ASP A 39 -7.21 -19.63 -4.26
C ASP A 39 -6.91 -18.99 -5.63
N SER A 40 -6.36 -17.77 -5.62
CA SER A 40 -6.02 -17.06 -6.84
C SER A 40 -4.87 -17.72 -7.58
N VAL A 41 -4.99 -17.83 -8.91
CA VAL A 41 -3.89 -18.26 -9.79
C VAL A 41 -2.64 -17.36 -9.71
N PHE A 42 -2.74 -16.20 -9.07
CA PHE A 42 -1.64 -15.27 -8.89
C PHE A 42 -0.98 -15.33 -7.50
N GLU A 43 -1.41 -16.24 -6.62
CA GLU A 43 -0.91 -16.27 -5.23
C GLU A 43 0.62 -16.46 -5.17
N ASP A 44 1.16 -17.42 -5.91
CA ASP A 44 2.61 -17.64 -6.00
C ASP A 44 3.35 -16.40 -6.50
N THR A 45 2.79 -15.69 -7.48
CA THR A 45 3.37 -14.45 -8.00
C THR A 45 3.38 -13.34 -6.95
N ARG A 46 2.34 -13.23 -6.12
CA ARG A 46 2.27 -12.23 -5.04
C ARG A 46 3.33 -12.51 -3.98
N VAL A 47 3.45 -13.77 -3.55
CA VAL A 47 4.47 -14.20 -2.58
C VAL A 47 5.88 -14.00 -3.13
N ALA A 48 6.13 -14.38 -4.38
CA ALA A 48 7.41 -14.17 -5.04
C ALA A 48 7.77 -12.67 -5.13
N HIS A 49 6.78 -11.81 -5.37
CA HIS A 49 7.00 -10.36 -5.40
C HIS A 49 7.29 -9.80 -4.01
N ASP A 50 6.63 -10.28 -2.95
CA ASP A 50 6.94 -9.84 -1.58
C ASP A 50 8.37 -10.24 -1.15
N LEU A 51 8.83 -11.43 -1.53
CA LEU A 51 10.23 -11.85 -1.34
C LEU A 51 11.22 -10.99 -2.16
N LEU A 52 10.83 -10.58 -3.38
CA LEU A 52 11.61 -9.63 -4.17
C LEU A 52 11.71 -8.28 -3.44
N MET A 53 10.60 -7.77 -2.89
CA MET A 53 10.60 -6.53 -2.11
C MET A 53 11.52 -6.63 -0.90
N LEU A 54 11.41 -7.71 -0.12
CA LEU A 54 12.25 -7.95 1.06
C LEU A 54 13.76 -8.00 0.71
N SER A 55 14.11 -8.63 -0.40
CA SER A 55 15.53 -8.86 -0.78
C SER A 55 16.17 -7.66 -1.48
N SER A 56 15.39 -6.91 -2.26
CA SER A 56 15.91 -5.88 -3.16
C SER A 56 15.59 -4.45 -2.71
N VAL A 57 14.66 -4.27 -1.78
CA VAL A 57 14.22 -2.94 -1.32
C VAL A 57 14.17 -2.93 0.21
N GLY A 58 15.16 -2.29 0.85
CA GLY A 58 15.39 -2.42 2.29
C GLY A 58 14.19 -2.09 3.20
N SER A 59 13.32 -1.15 2.80
CA SER A 59 12.08 -0.79 3.51
C SER A 59 10.82 -1.28 2.81
N GLY A 60 10.97 -2.03 1.72
CA GLY A 60 9.89 -2.41 0.84
C GLY A 60 9.14 -3.64 1.32
N LYS A 61 7.83 -3.65 1.11
CA LYS A 61 6.96 -4.82 1.36
C LYS A 61 5.68 -4.71 0.56
N GLU A 62 5.14 -5.86 0.18
CA GLU A 62 3.73 -5.94 -0.18
C GLU A 62 2.86 -5.88 1.08
N ARG A 63 1.60 -5.55 0.89
CA ARG A 63 0.67 -5.30 2.02
C ARG A 63 -0.66 -5.98 1.80
N THR A 64 -1.24 -6.41 2.89
CA THR A 64 -2.63 -6.86 2.92
C THR A 64 -3.60 -5.68 2.79
N GLU A 65 -4.85 -5.97 2.44
CA GLU A 65 -5.91 -4.95 2.41
C GLU A 65 -6.10 -4.27 3.79
N VAL A 66 -5.93 -5.02 4.87
CA VAL A 66 -6.07 -4.51 6.25
C VAL A 66 -4.97 -3.51 6.59
N GLU A 67 -3.73 -3.80 6.20
CA GLU A 67 -2.61 -2.85 6.35
C GLU A 67 -2.83 -1.59 5.52
N TRP A 68 -3.29 -1.72 4.27
CA TRP A 68 -3.63 -0.58 3.43
C TRP A 68 -4.72 0.31 4.06
N LYS A 69 -5.78 -0.29 4.60
CA LYS A 69 -6.85 0.42 5.32
C LYS A 69 -6.29 1.19 6.52
N LYS A 70 -5.37 0.60 7.28
CA LYS A 70 -4.72 1.27 8.42
C LYS A 70 -3.89 2.49 7.95
N ILE A 71 -3.05 2.32 6.94
CA ILE A 71 -2.21 3.40 6.38
C ILE A 71 -3.08 4.55 5.85
N LEU A 72 -4.12 4.24 5.07
CA LEU A 72 -5.04 5.24 4.52
C LEU A 72 -5.73 6.02 5.63
N LYS A 73 -6.22 5.33 6.67
CA LYS A 73 -6.85 5.95 7.83
C LYS A 73 -5.88 6.89 8.57
N GLU A 74 -4.65 6.45 8.83
CA GLU A 74 -3.63 7.27 9.50
C GLU A 74 -3.16 8.47 8.66
N ALA A 75 -3.25 8.37 7.33
CA ALA A 75 -3.03 9.47 6.41
C ALA A 75 -4.26 10.41 6.24
N GLY A 76 -5.36 10.13 6.95
CA GLY A 76 -6.57 10.96 6.96
C GLY A 76 -7.59 10.61 5.88
N PHE A 77 -7.43 9.51 5.15
CA PHE A 77 -8.43 9.01 4.20
C PHE A 77 -9.43 8.10 4.92
N TYR A 78 -10.59 8.65 5.27
CA TYR A 78 -11.62 8.00 6.09
C TYR A 78 -12.78 7.39 5.29
N ARG A 79 -12.60 7.13 3.98
CA ARG A 79 -13.65 6.53 3.15
C ARG A 79 -13.64 5.02 3.28
#